data_AF-A0A7X7N6D8-F1
#
_entry.id   AF-A0A7X7N6D8-F1
#
_cell.length_a   1.000
_cell.length_b   1.000
_cell.length_c   1.000
_cell.angle_alpha   90.00
_cell.angle_beta   90.00
_cell.angle_gamma   90.00
#
_symmetry.space_group_name_H-M   'P 1'
#
loop_
_entity.id
_entity.type
_entity.pdbx_description
1 polymer ?
#
loop_
_entity_poly.entity_id
_entity_poly.type
_entity_poly.pdbx_seq_one_letter_code
_entity_poly.pdbx_strand_id
1 'polypeptide(L)'
;MDKALIQQAKTFRKRLLWAEFIRSLIRFLTVEIWFYGMVILVHRLTISSVFTLSNYLVPVLLSTLLVALAAWIEAHRHLPSAAKLLIWLDAHSHAGGFLATSLDTSLGSWQPPEPSIPKINHFHDWKTSAIHTLIACLFCIGAAIFPIEHKTQQQFKLDLTEETKQLQEKLDMLKDQSEDITEQLESISNAIEQLDQANDATAPDEVYKLIDSINSRIDYAEQQSLIKIEKQIETRDNLEALLEELLKQDKLDSSPEMQELAKLLDTLVLSDKDLEMLLQDIKGNSQAQKLTKEQ
;
A
#
# COMPACT_ATOMS: atom_id res chain seq x y z
N MET A 1 -25.38 -22.37 -68.75
CA MET A 1 -25.63 -21.24 -67.85
C MET A 1 -24.73 -20.09 -68.31
N ASP A 2 -25.31 -18.93 -68.60
CA ASP A 2 -24.58 -17.85 -69.26
C ASP A 2 -23.47 -17.27 -68.37
N LYS A 3 -22.28 -17.03 -68.93
CA LYS A 3 -21.10 -16.60 -68.14
C LYS A 3 -21.37 -15.29 -67.37
N ALA A 4 -22.22 -14.43 -67.94
CA ALA A 4 -22.63 -13.16 -67.36
C ALA A 4 -23.41 -13.32 -66.04
N LEU A 5 -24.37 -14.25 -65.96
CA LEU A 5 -25.18 -14.50 -64.76
C LEU A 5 -24.34 -15.05 -63.61
N ILE A 6 -23.40 -15.96 -63.92
CA ILE A 6 -22.43 -16.48 -62.95
C ILE A 6 -21.58 -15.34 -62.39
N GLN A 7 -21.16 -14.40 -63.25
CA GLN A 7 -20.32 -13.28 -62.86
C GLN A 7 -21.07 -12.25 -62.00
N GLN A 8 -22.34 -11.99 -62.32
CA GLN A 8 -23.21 -11.12 -61.50
C GLN A 8 -23.50 -11.73 -60.12
N ALA A 9 -23.84 -13.03 -60.06
CA ALA A 9 -24.05 -13.74 -58.79
C ALA A 9 -22.78 -13.76 -57.92
N LYS A 10 -21.60 -13.98 -58.52
CA LYS A 10 -20.31 -13.89 -57.83
C LYS A 10 -20.04 -12.48 -57.30
N THR A 11 -20.37 -11.45 -58.08
CA THR A 11 -20.16 -10.04 -57.70
C THR A 11 -21.08 -9.66 -56.53
N PHE A 12 -22.35 -10.05 -56.58
CA PHE A 12 -23.27 -9.83 -55.47
C PHE A 12 -22.84 -10.59 -54.21
N ARG A 13 -22.42 -11.85 -54.34
CA ARG A 13 -21.88 -12.64 -53.23
C ARG A 13 -20.65 -12.00 -52.59
N LYS A 14 -19.74 -11.42 -53.39
CA LYS A 14 -18.58 -10.68 -52.87
C LYS A 14 -19.01 -9.42 -52.12
N ARG A 15 -19.97 -8.65 -52.64
CA ARG A 15 -20.50 -7.46 -51.96
C ARG A 15 -21.15 -7.80 -50.61
N LEU A 16 -21.93 -8.88 -50.58
CA LEU A 16 -22.55 -9.37 -49.34
C LEU A 16 -21.49 -9.83 -48.33
N LEU A 17 -20.46 -10.54 -48.80
CA LEU A 17 -19.34 -10.96 -47.95
C LEU A 17 -18.63 -9.76 -47.34
N TRP A 18 -18.30 -8.74 -48.15
CA TRP A 18 -17.67 -7.53 -47.64
C TRP A 18 -18.54 -6.78 -46.65
N ALA A 19 -19.85 -6.69 -46.90
CA ALA A 19 -20.78 -6.05 -45.98
C ALA A 19 -20.85 -6.78 -44.63
N GLU A 20 -20.98 -8.11 -44.64
CA GLU A 20 -21.01 -8.92 -43.41
C GLU A 20 -19.65 -8.92 -42.69
N PHE A 21 -18.55 -8.95 -43.44
CA PHE A 21 -17.21 -8.83 -42.88
C PHE A 21 -17.02 -7.51 -42.15
N ILE A 22 -17.34 -6.38 -42.79
CA ILE A 22 -17.21 -5.06 -42.17
C ILE A 22 -18.11 -4.97 -40.92
N ARG A 23 -19.34 -5.48 -40.99
CA ARG A 23 -20.26 -5.52 -39.84
C ARG A 23 -19.67 -6.33 -38.68
N SER A 24 -19.19 -7.53 -38.97
CA SER A 24 -18.59 -8.42 -37.96
C SER A 24 -17.31 -7.81 -37.38
N LEU A 25 -16.44 -7.25 -38.23
CA LEU A 25 -15.20 -6.61 -37.83
C LEU A 25 -15.44 -5.48 -36.83
N ILE A 26 -16.42 -4.59 -37.07
CA ILE A 26 -16.74 -3.49 -36.16
C ILE A 26 -17.23 -4.00 -34.80
N ARG A 27 -18.06 -5.04 -34.79
CA ARG A 27 -18.56 -5.64 -33.54
C ARG A 27 -17.40 -6.22 -32.72
N PHE A 28 -16.53 -7.00 -33.34
CA PHE A 28 -15.39 -7.59 -32.63
C PHE A 28 -14.35 -6.54 -32.23
N LEU A 29 -14.08 -5.54 -33.06
CA LEU A 29 -13.17 -4.44 -32.74
C LEU A 29 -13.67 -3.64 -31.53
N THR A 30 -14.99 -3.45 -31.41
CA THR A 30 -15.58 -2.79 -30.23
C THR A 30 -15.27 -3.57 -28.95
N VAL A 31 -15.41 -4.89 -28.97
CA VAL A 31 -15.10 -5.76 -27.83
C VAL A 31 -13.60 -5.72 -27.51
N GLU A 32 -12.76 -5.75 -28.53
CA GLU A 32 -11.31 -5.65 -28.40
C GLU A 32 -10.87 -4.32 -27.76
N ILE A 33 -11.43 -3.19 -28.20
CA ILE A 33 -11.14 -1.86 -27.62
C ILE A 33 -11.54 -1.81 -26.13
N TRP A 34 -12.70 -2.37 -25.77
CA TRP A 34 -13.12 -2.48 -24.37
C TRP A 34 -12.12 -3.29 -23.54
N PHE A 35 -11.69 -4.43 -24.07
CA PHE A 35 -10.72 -5.29 -23.40
C PHE A 35 -9.39 -4.57 -23.18
N TYR A 36 -8.86 -3.89 -24.21
CA TYR A 36 -7.63 -3.11 -24.06
C TYR A 36 -7.76 -1.94 -23.10
N GLY A 37 -8.89 -1.23 -23.11
CA GLY A 37 -9.16 -0.17 -22.13
C GLY A 37 -9.11 -0.69 -20.69
N MET A 38 -9.67 -1.88 -20.44
CA MET A 38 -9.61 -2.54 -19.13
C MET A 38 -8.18 -2.97 -18.76
N VAL A 39 -7.43 -3.54 -19.70
CA VAL A 39 -6.03 -3.93 -19.45
C VAL A 39 -5.17 -2.71 -19.12
N ILE A 40 -5.34 -1.60 -19.85
CA ILE A 40 -4.64 -0.34 -19.56
C ILE A 40 -4.98 0.16 -18.15
N LEU A 41 -6.26 0.13 -17.78
CA LEU A 41 -6.71 0.56 -16.46
C LEU A 41 -6.10 -0.32 -15.35
N VAL A 42 -6.19 -1.64 -15.48
CA VAL A 42 -5.63 -2.59 -14.50
C VAL A 42 -4.12 -2.44 -14.38
N HIS A 43 -3.42 -2.35 -15.51
CA HIS A 43 -1.97 -2.16 -15.51
C HIS A 43 -1.59 -0.85 -14.79
N ARG A 44 -2.29 0.25 -15.08
CA ARG A 44 -2.00 1.52 -14.41
C ARG A 44 -2.36 1.53 -12.93
N LEU A 45 -3.32 0.72 -12.50
CA LEU A 45 -3.65 0.60 -11.07
C LEU A 45 -2.66 -0.29 -10.30
N THR A 46 -2.11 -1.32 -10.95
CA THR A 46 -1.28 -2.33 -10.27
C THR A 46 0.21 -2.09 -10.42
N ILE A 47 0.65 -1.47 -11.51
CA ILE A 47 2.06 -1.36 -11.88
C ILE A 47 2.39 0.13 -12.07
N SER A 48 3.25 0.68 -11.21
CA SER A 48 3.73 2.07 -11.29
C SER A 48 4.65 2.35 -12.49
N SER A 49 4.84 1.40 -13.40
CA SER A 49 5.68 1.59 -14.58
C SER A 49 4.90 2.34 -15.66
N VAL A 50 5.58 3.28 -16.32
CA VAL A 50 5.01 4.04 -17.43
C VAL A 50 4.52 3.09 -18.52
N PHE A 51 3.23 3.18 -18.87
CA PHE A 51 2.66 2.44 -19.99
C PHE A 51 3.36 2.86 -21.28
N THR A 52 4.24 2.00 -21.80
CA THR A 52 4.98 2.25 -23.04
C THR A 52 4.33 1.50 -24.19
N LEU A 53 3.83 2.26 -25.18
CA LEU A 53 3.14 1.71 -26.35
C LEU A 53 3.97 0.63 -27.05
N SER A 54 5.29 0.82 -27.10
CA SER A 54 6.29 -0.10 -27.67
C SER A 54 6.10 -1.55 -27.23
N ASN A 55 5.93 -1.80 -25.93
CA ASN A 55 5.86 -3.16 -25.39
C ASN A 55 4.53 -3.85 -25.75
N TYR A 56 3.51 -3.08 -26.08
CA TYR A 56 2.16 -3.57 -26.36
C TYR A 56 1.80 -3.57 -27.85
N LEU A 57 2.64 -3.00 -28.73
CA LEU A 57 2.39 -2.98 -30.18
C LEU A 57 2.26 -4.39 -30.78
N VAL A 58 3.19 -5.30 -30.45
CA VAL A 58 3.17 -6.68 -30.97
C VAL A 58 1.92 -7.45 -30.53
N PRO A 59 1.56 -7.51 -29.23
CA PRO A 59 0.35 -8.22 -28.82
C PRO A 59 -0.94 -7.56 -29.36
N VAL A 60 -0.98 -6.23 -29.51
CA VAL A 60 -2.11 -5.53 -30.15
C VAL A 60 -2.25 -5.91 -31.62
N LEU A 61 -1.15 -5.94 -32.38
CA LEU A 61 -1.18 -6.37 -33.78
C LEU A 61 -1.59 -7.83 -33.94
N LEU A 62 -1.13 -8.71 -33.04
CA LEU A 62 -1.51 -10.12 -33.07
C LEU A 62 -3.00 -10.32 -32.74
N SER A 63 -3.50 -9.62 -31.73
CA SER A 63 -4.91 -9.62 -31.33
C SER A 63 -5.82 -9.13 -32.46
N THR A 64 -5.50 -7.98 -33.04
CA THR A 64 -6.29 -7.38 -34.13
C THR A 64 -6.34 -8.28 -35.36
N LEU A 65 -5.23 -8.97 -35.68
CA LEU A 65 -5.20 -9.98 -36.75
C LEU A 65 -6.13 -11.15 -36.47
N LEU A 66 -6.16 -11.63 -35.22
CA LEU A 66 -7.00 -12.74 -34.79
C LEU A 66 -8.48 -12.37 -34.80
N VAL A 67 -8.80 -11.13 -34.40
CA VAL A 67 -10.14 -10.53 -34.51
C VAL A 67 -10.57 -10.42 -35.97
N ALA A 68 -9.70 -9.94 -36.87
CA ALA A 68 -10.00 -9.87 -38.29
C ALA A 68 -10.25 -11.26 -38.89
N LEU A 69 -9.49 -12.28 -38.48
CA LEU A 69 -9.70 -13.65 -38.90
C LEU A 69 -11.04 -14.21 -38.39
N ALA A 70 -11.38 -13.96 -37.13
CA ALA A 70 -12.67 -14.37 -36.55
C ALA A 70 -13.85 -13.71 -37.30
N ALA A 71 -13.74 -12.42 -37.60
CA ALA A 71 -14.73 -11.69 -38.37
C ALA A 71 -14.89 -12.25 -39.80
N TRP A 72 -13.77 -12.62 -40.42
CA TRP A 72 -13.77 -13.25 -41.73
C TRP A 72 -14.48 -14.61 -41.73
N ILE A 73 -14.20 -15.45 -40.73
CA ILE A 73 -14.85 -16.76 -40.57
C ILE A 73 -16.36 -16.56 -40.31
N GLU A 74 -16.74 -15.63 -39.44
CA GLU A 74 -18.16 -15.35 -39.17
C GLU A 74 -18.90 -14.88 -40.42
N ALA A 75 -18.32 -13.96 -41.20
CA ALA A 75 -18.89 -13.48 -42.46
C ALA A 75 -19.10 -14.62 -43.46
N HIS A 76 -18.15 -15.56 -43.54
CA HIS A 76 -18.29 -16.74 -44.39
C HIS A 76 -19.39 -17.70 -43.93
N ARG A 77 -19.65 -17.80 -42.62
CA ARG A 77 -20.70 -18.66 -42.06
C ARG A 77 -22.11 -18.10 -42.31
N HIS A 78 -22.25 -16.78 -42.37
CA HIS A 78 -23.53 -16.12 -42.62
C HIS A 78 -23.85 -15.97 -44.10
N LEU A 79 -22.92 -16.36 -44.99
CA LEU A 79 -23.11 -16.25 -46.42
C LEU A 79 -24.13 -17.30 -46.91
N PRO A 80 -25.23 -16.89 -47.58
CA PRO A 80 -26.17 -17.85 -48.16
C PRO A 80 -25.49 -18.64 -49.31
N SER A 81 -25.98 -19.86 -49.54
CA SER A 81 -25.53 -20.64 -50.70
C SER A 81 -25.84 -19.91 -52.01
N ALA A 82 -25.04 -20.18 -53.05
CA ALA A 82 -25.23 -19.55 -54.36
C ALA A 82 -26.65 -19.78 -54.92
N ALA A 83 -27.23 -20.96 -54.65
CA ALA A 83 -28.61 -21.28 -55.01
C ALA A 83 -29.63 -20.36 -54.32
N LYS A 84 -29.50 -20.15 -52.99
CA LYS A 84 -30.38 -19.22 -52.24
C LYS A 84 -30.26 -17.79 -52.75
N LEU A 85 -29.05 -17.35 -53.09
CA LEU A 85 -28.81 -16.01 -53.66
C LEU A 85 -29.46 -15.84 -55.03
N LEU A 86 -29.44 -16.87 -55.88
CA LEU A 86 -30.08 -16.83 -57.20
C LEU A 86 -31.61 -16.78 -57.09
N ILE A 87 -32.21 -17.57 -56.20
CA ILE A 87 -33.65 -17.52 -55.92
C ILE A 87 -34.06 -16.14 -55.38
N TRP A 88 -33.24 -15.58 -54.48
CA TRP A 88 -33.49 -14.25 -53.94
C TRP A 88 -33.38 -13.16 -55.01
N LEU A 89 -32.37 -13.26 -55.90
CA LEU A 89 -32.18 -12.33 -57.02
C LEU A 89 -33.32 -12.44 -58.02
N ASP A 90 -33.86 -13.64 -58.25
CA ASP A 90 -35.03 -13.90 -59.08
C ASP A 90 -36.26 -13.12 -58.59
N ALA A 91 -36.54 -13.24 -57.29
CA ALA A 91 -37.64 -12.54 -56.64
C ALA A 91 -37.45 -11.01 -56.68
N HIS A 92 -36.22 -10.53 -56.49
CA HIS A 92 -35.90 -9.10 -56.51
C HIS A 92 -35.99 -8.47 -57.91
N SER A 93 -35.58 -9.22 -58.94
CA SER A 93 -35.59 -8.76 -60.34
C SER A 93 -36.93 -9.01 -61.05
N HIS A 94 -37.93 -9.56 -60.36
CA HIS A 94 -39.21 -9.99 -60.93
C HIS A 94 -39.04 -10.93 -62.13
N ALA A 95 -38.01 -11.79 -62.11
CA ALA A 95 -37.69 -12.71 -63.21
C ALA A 95 -38.60 -13.94 -63.28
N GLY A 96 -39.63 -14.05 -62.42
CA GLY A 96 -40.72 -15.01 -62.56
C GLY A 96 -40.34 -16.48 -62.38
N GLY A 97 -39.31 -16.77 -61.60
CA GLY A 97 -38.78 -18.11 -61.37
C GLY A 97 -37.68 -18.53 -62.35
N PHE A 98 -37.32 -17.66 -63.28
CA PHE A 98 -36.37 -17.97 -64.34
C PHE A 98 -34.95 -18.26 -63.84
N LEU A 99 -34.43 -17.45 -62.92
CA LEU A 99 -33.10 -17.68 -62.33
C LEU A 99 -33.13 -18.85 -61.35
N ALA A 100 -34.26 -19.11 -60.70
CA ALA A 100 -34.43 -20.28 -59.85
C ALA A 100 -34.42 -21.58 -60.67
N THR A 101 -35.18 -21.64 -61.77
CA THR A 101 -35.23 -22.79 -62.69
C THR A 101 -33.91 -23.05 -63.42
N SER A 102 -33.08 -22.01 -63.57
CA SER A 102 -31.71 -22.14 -64.13
C SER A 102 -30.78 -23.04 -63.31
N LEU A 103 -31.10 -23.29 -62.03
CA LEU A 103 -30.34 -24.19 -61.16
C LEU A 103 -30.56 -25.66 -61.55
N ASP A 104 -31.77 -26.00 -62.00
CA ASP A 104 -32.18 -27.38 -62.24
C ASP A 104 -32.21 -27.74 -63.73
N THR A 105 -32.41 -26.76 -64.63
CA THR A 105 -32.57 -27.01 -66.07
C THR A 105 -31.76 -26.03 -66.93
N SER A 106 -31.21 -26.52 -68.05
CA SER A 106 -30.54 -25.67 -69.03
C SER A 106 -31.55 -24.79 -69.78
N LEU A 107 -31.42 -23.47 -69.62
CA LEU A 107 -32.35 -22.47 -70.17
C LEU A 107 -32.35 -22.32 -71.71
N GLY A 108 -31.52 -23.05 -72.45
CA GLY A 108 -31.49 -22.99 -73.91
C GLY A 108 -31.24 -21.58 -74.46
N SER A 109 -32.13 -21.11 -75.35
CA SER A 109 -32.08 -19.78 -75.99
C SER A 109 -32.85 -18.69 -75.23
N TRP A 110 -33.52 -19.04 -74.13
CA TRP A 110 -34.24 -18.06 -73.33
C TRP A 110 -33.23 -17.16 -72.60
N GLN A 111 -33.37 -15.85 -72.78
CA GLN A 111 -32.54 -14.85 -72.12
C GLN A 111 -33.33 -14.21 -70.97
N PRO A 112 -32.84 -14.28 -69.72
CA PRO A 112 -33.49 -13.56 -68.64
C PRO A 112 -33.37 -12.05 -68.85
N PRO A 113 -34.31 -11.26 -68.29
CA PRO A 113 -34.08 -9.84 -68.09
C PRO A 113 -32.80 -9.64 -67.25
N GLU A 114 -32.03 -8.61 -67.56
CA GLU A 114 -30.76 -8.34 -66.87
C GLU A 114 -31.05 -8.10 -65.37
N PRO A 115 -30.55 -8.95 -64.46
CA PRO A 115 -30.94 -8.85 -63.06
C PRO A 115 -30.27 -7.64 -62.42
N SER A 116 -31.07 -6.78 -61.79
CA SER A 116 -30.59 -5.67 -61.01
C SER A 116 -29.97 -6.16 -59.70
N ILE A 117 -28.70 -5.79 -59.46
CA ILE A 117 -28.05 -6.10 -58.18
C ILE A 117 -28.60 -5.13 -57.13
N PRO A 118 -29.22 -5.63 -56.05
CA PRO A 118 -29.76 -4.77 -55.00
C PRO A 118 -28.65 -3.94 -54.34
N LYS A 119 -29.00 -2.76 -53.84
CA LYS A 119 -28.13 -2.01 -52.94
C LYS A 119 -28.30 -2.58 -51.53
N ILE A 120 -27.20 -2.99 -50.92
CA ILE A 120 -27.19 -3.48 -49.53
C ILE A 120 -27.26 -2.25 -48.61
N ASN A 121 -28.42 -2.02 -47.99
CA ASN A 121 -28.69 -0.83 -47.18
C ASN A 121 -28.70 -1.19 -45.68
N HIS A 122 -27.52 -1.34 -45.06
CA HIS A 122 -27.38 -1.66 -43.62
C HIS A 122 -27.18 -0.41 -42.73
N PHE A 123 -27.78 0.71 -43.09
CA PHE A 123 -27.53 1.99 -42.39
C PHE A 123 -28.05 2.03 -40.93
N HIS A 124 -29.03 1.21 -40.57
CA HIS A 124 -29.60 1.24 -39.21
C HIS A 124 -28.63 0.62 -38.18
N ASP A 125 -28.14 -0.59 -38.45
CA ASP A 125 -27.24 -1.31 -37.53
C ASP A 125 -25.82 -0.75 -37.51
N TRP A 126 -25.42 -0.03 -38.56
CA TRP A 126 -24.14 0.68 -38.59
C TRP A 126 -24.07 1.77 -37.52
N LYS A 127 -25.14 2.56 -37.36
CA LYS A 127 -25.15 3.69 -36.41
C LYS A 127 -25.03 3.21 -34.96
N THR A 128 -25.79 2.17 -34.60
CA THR A 128 -25.72 1.61 -33.24
C THR A 128 -24.33 1.05 -32.96
N SER A 129 -23.76 0.26 -33.87
CA SER A 129 -22.41 -0.30 -33.69
C SER A 129 -21.33 0.80 -33.63
N ALA A 130 -21.45 1.84 -34.45
CA ALA A 130 -20.54 2.98 -34.45
C ALA A 130 -20.60 3.78 -33.14
N ILE A 131 -21.79 3.97 -32.57
CA ILE A 131 -21.95 4.63 -31.25
C ILE A 131 -21.26 3.83 -30.15
N HIS A 132 -21.44 2.50 -30.13
CA HIS A 132 -20.76 1.64 -29.15
C HIS A 132 -19.24 1.67 -29.33
N THR A 133 -18.76 1.68 -30.58
CA THR A 133 -17.32 1.83 -30.87
C THR A 133 -16.79 3.17 -30.36
N LEU A 134 -17.55 4.27 -30.54
CA LEU A 134 -17.17 5.59 -30.06
C LEU A 134 -17.08 5.63 -28.53
N ILE A 135 -18.06 5.04 -27.83
CA ILE A 135 -18.05 4.94 -26.37
C ILE A 135 -16.84 4.12 -25.89
N ALA A 136 -16.53 3.00 -26.55
CA ALA A 136 -15.36 2.18 -26.24
C ALA A 136 -14.05 2.95 -26.43
N CYS A 137 -13.93 3.70 -27.53
CA CYS A 137 -12.77 4.58 -27.75
C CYS A 137 -12.66 5.65 -26.66
N LEU A 138 -13.76 6.30 -26.30
CA LEU A 138 -13.78 7.32 -25.24
C LEU A 138 -13.36 6.73 -23.90
N PHE A 139 -13.82 5.52 -23.58
CA PHE A 139 -13.40 4.79 -22.38
C PHE A 139 -11.90 4.49 -22.39
N CYS A 140 -11.37 3.97 -23.49
CA CYS A 140 -9.95 3.65 -23.62
C CYS A 140 -9.07 4.91 -23.49
N ILE A 141 -9.48 6.02 -24.12
CA ILE A 141 -8.80 7.31 -24.01
C ILE A 141 -8.90 7.84 -22.57
N GLY A 142 -10.07 7.75 -21.95
CA GLY A 142 -10.29 8.12 -20.56
C GLY A 142 -9.37 7.35 -19.62
N ALA A 143 -9.29 6.03 -19.76
CA ALA A 143 -8.40 5.17 -18.97
C ALA A 143 -6.91 5.52 -19.15
N ALA A 144 -6.51 5.96 -20.35
CA ALA A 144 -5.14 6.39 -20.63
C ALA A 144 -4.81 7.77 -20.03
N ILE A 145 -5.75 8.71 -20.06
CA ILE A 145 -5.54 10.10 -19.63
C ILE A 145 -5.78 10.30 -18.13
N PHE A 146 -6.61 9.46 -17.50
CA PHE A 146 -7.00 9.65 -16.11
C PHE A 146 -5.75 9.78 -15.21
N PRO A 147 -5.56 10.88 -14.47
CA PRO A 147 -4.40 11.02 -13.61
C PRO A 147 -4.56 10.05 -12.44
N ILE A 148 -3.85 8.92 -12.50
CA ILE A 148 -3.69 8.03 -11.36
C ILE A 148 -2.49 8.58 -10.63
N GLU A 149 -2.75 9.34 -9.56
CA GLU A 149 -1.73 9.70 -8.60
C GLU A 149 -1.28 8.40 -7.94
N HIS A 150 -0.21 7.81 -8.45
CA HIS A 150 0.59 6.92 -7.63
C HIS A 150 1.08 7.78 -6.49
N LYS A 151 0.49 7.63 -5.30
CA LYS A 151 1.12 8.08 -4.07
C LYS A 151 2.45 7.34 -4.00
N THR A 152 3.48 7.93 -4.59
CA THR A 152 4.86 7.53 -4.37
C THR A 152 4.98 7.45 -2.86
N GLN A 153 5.31 6.27 -2.33
CA GLN A 153 5.75 6.13 -0.95
C GLN A 153 7.08 6.87 -0.81
N GLN A 154 7.06 8.20 -0.96
CA GLN A 154 8.07 9.03 -0.37
C GLN A 154 7.82 8.88 1.11
N GLN A 155 8.72 8.15 1.77
CA GLN A 155 8.80 8.07 3.22
C GLN A 155 8.97 9.50 3.72
N PHE A 156 7.86 10.18 3.95
CA PHE A 156 7.87 11.41 4.72
C PHE A 156 8.24 10.99 6.14
N LYS A 157 9.23 11.66 6.72
CA LYS A 157 9.48 11.58 8.16
C LYS A 157 8.65 12.68 8.82
N LEU A 158 8.05 12.41 9.98
CA LEU A 158 7.50 13.48 10.80
C LEU A 158 8.66 14.34 11.32
N ASP A 159 8.47 15.65 11.39
CA ASP A 159 9.41 16.51 12.11
C ASP A 159 9.16 16.30 13.61
N LEU A 160 10.07 15.57 14.27
CA LEU A 160 10.01 15.24 15.70
C LEU A 160 11.12 15.95 16.48
N THR A 161 11.72 16.99 15.89
CA THR A 161 12.92 17.65 16.43
C THR A 161 12.65 18.28 17.81
N GLU A 162 11.44 18.78 18.04
CA GLU A 162 11.06 19.40 19.30
C GLU A 162 10.73 18.33 20.36
N GLU A 163 9.99 17.31 20.00
CA GLU A 163 9.57 16.22 20.89
C GLU A 163 10.76 15.38 21.37
N THR A 164 11.68 15.04 20.47
CA THR A 164 12.93 14.33 20.83
C THR A 164 13.80 15.15 21.77
N LYS A 165 13.89 16.46 21.55
CA LYS A 165 14.65 17.36 22.41
C LYS A 165 14.06 17.44 23.81
N GLN A 166 12.74 17.55 23.95
CA GLN A 166 12.07 17.56 25.24
C GLN A 166 12.26 16.25 26.01
N LEU A 167 12.21 15.11 25.32
CA LEU A 167 12.48 13.79 25.91
C LEU A 167 13.94 13.68 26.41
N GLN A 168 14.88 14.17 25.61
CA GLN A 168 16.30 14.17 25.98
C GLN A 168 16.58 15.07 27.19
N GLU A 169 15.99 16.28 27.23
CA GLU A 169 16.12 17.20 28.38
C GLU A 169 15.57 16.57 29.68
N LYS A 170 14.43 15.87 29.62
CA LYS A 170 13.89 15.14 30.77
C LYS A 170 14.83 14.03 31.25
N LEU A 171 15.40 13.27 30.31
CA LEU A 171 16.34 12.19 30.61
C LEU A 171 17.63 12.73 31.24
N ASP A 172 18.16 13.84 30.74
CA ASP A 172 19.37 14.47 31.27
C ASP A 172 19.14 15.00 32.69
N MET A 173 17.99 15.61 32.98
CA MET A 173 17.63 16.03 34.35
C MET A 173 17.58 14.83 35.33
N LEU A 174 17.01 13.70 34.89
CA LEU A 174 16.94 12.48 35.70
C LEU A 174 18.32 11.85 35.93
N LYS A 175 19.21 11.92 34.93
CA LYS A 175 20.58 11.44 35.03
C LYS A 175 21.39 12.25 36.03
N ASP A 176 21.21 13.58 36.05
CA ASP A 176 21.87 14.47 37.00
C ASP A 176 21.38 14.23 38.44
N GLN A 177 20.14 13.78 38.62
CA GLN A 177 19.54 13.51 39.93
C GLN A 177 19.80 12.10 40.47
N SER A 178 20.08 11.12 39.61
CA SER A 178 20.16 9.72 40.02
C SER A 178 21.30 8.97 39.33
N GLU A 179 22.43 8.84 40.04
CA GLU A 179 23.57 8.06 39.56
C GLU A 179 23.26 6.54 39.52
N ASP A 180 22.31 6.10 40.35
CA ASP A 180 21.98 4.69 40.63
C ASP A 180 20.88 4.08 39.73
N ILE A 181 20.43 4.78 38.67
CA ILE A 181 19.39 4.32 37.72
C ILE A 181 19.96 4.17 36.29
N THR A 182 21.26 3.89 36.17
CA THR A 182 22.01 3.92 34.91
C THR A 182 21.43 2.99 33.83
N GLU A 183 21.00 1.77 34.19
CA GLU A 183 20.48 0.77 33.24
C GLU A 183 19.14 1.18 32.60
N GLN A 184 18.24 1.78 33.39
CA GLN A 184 16.94 2.24 32.88
C GLN A 184 17.12 3.48 32.00
N LEU A 185 18.03 4.40 32.38
CA LEU A 185 18.38 5.58 31.60
C LEU A 185 18.99 5.21 30.24
N GLU A 186 19.87 4.21 30.19
CA GLU A 186 20.44 3.71 28.94
C GLU A 186 19.37 3.09 28.03
N SER A 187 18.42 2.35 28.59
CA SER A 187 17.31 1.77 27.84
C SER A 187 16.37 2.83 27.21
N ILE A 188 16.15 3.95 27.90
CA ILE A 188 15.32 5.06 27.42
C ILE A 188 16.08 5.84 26.36
N SER A 189 17.38 6.09 26.54
CA SER A 189 18.24 6.73 25.53
C SER A 189 18.27 5.94 24.23
N ASN A 190 18.43 4.61 24.30
CA ASN A 190 18.35 3.74 23.12
C ASN A 190 16.97 3.78 22.44
N ALA A 191 15.88 3.91 23.21
CA ALA A 191 14.53 4.04 22.65
C ALA A 191 14.31 5.38 21.92
N ILE A 192 14.91 6.47 22.42
CA ILE A 192 14.92 7.78 21.75
C ILE A 192 15.70 7.72 20.43
N GLU A 193 16.85 7.04 20.39
CA GLU A 193 17.62 6.87 19.15
C GLU A 193 16.86 6.01 18.12
N GLN A 194 16.14 4.98 18.57
CA GLN A 194 15.27 4.16 17.72
C GLN A 194 14.05 4.92 17.19
N LEU A 195 13.66 6.04 17.81
CA LEU A 195 12.52 6.85 17.37
C LEU A 195 12.75 7.46 15.99
N ASP A 196 13.96 7.95 15.68
CA ASP A 196 14.27 8.48 14.34
C ASP A 196 14.32 7.38 13.26
N GLN A 197 14.64 6.15 13.66
CA GLN A 197 14.62 4.99 12.77
C GLN A 197 13.19 4.49 12.51
N ALA A 198 12.30 4.58 13.51
CA ALA A 198 10.90 4.21 13.43
C ALA A 198 9.98 5.33 12.93
N ASN A 199 10.52 6.52 12.64
CA ASN A 199 9.78 7.69 12.21
C ASN A 199 9.25 7.53 10.77
N ASP A 200 8.02 7.01 10.67
CA ASP A 200 7.27 6.86 9.42
C ASP A 200 6.00 7.73 9.45
N ALA A 201 5.92 8.74 8.57
CA ALA A 201 4.74 9.61 8.47
C ALA A 201 3.50 8.93 7.88
N THR A 202 3.62 7.69 7.39
CA THR A 202 2.44 6.93 6.94
C THR A 202 1.66 6.32 8.11
N ALA A 203 2.27 6.20 9.29
CA ALA A 203 1.67 5.68 10.52
C ALA A 203 1.93 6.60 11.73
N PRO A 204 1.41 7.84 11.73
CA PRO A 204 1.69 8.81 12.80
C PRO A 204 1.21 8.33 14.18
N ASP A 205 0.17 7.51 14.24
CA ASP A 205 -0.35 6.98 15.50
C ASP A 205 0.62 5.99 16.16
N GLU A 206 1.39 5.23 15.38
CA GLU A 206 2.43 4.33 15.91
C GLU A 206 3.62 5.11 16.47
N VAL A 207 4.03 6.18 15.78
CA VAL A 207 5.10 7.07 16.24
C VAL A 207 4.72 7.76 17.56
N TYR A 208 3.51 8.30 17.68
CA TYR A 208 3.05 8.91 18.93
C TYR A 208 2.88 7.91 20.07
N LYS A 209 2.42 6.67 19.78
CA LYS A 209 2.42 5.59 20.79
C LYS A 209 3.82 5.28 21.31
N LEU A 210 4.82 5.30 20.45
CA LEU A 210 6.21 5.10 20.85
C LEU A 210 6.68 6.24 21.76
N ILE A 211 6.39 7.50 21.41
CA ILE A 211 6.66 8.69 22.25
C ILE A 211 5.98 8.56 23.63
N ASP A 212 4.70 8.18 23.67
CA ASP A 212 3.95 7.98 24.92
C ASP A 212 4.57 6.87 25.78
N SER A 213 5.06 5.80 25.15
CA SER A 213 5.74 4.71 25.86
C SER A 213 7.08 5.16 26.46
N ILE A 214 7.83 6.04 25.78
CA ILE A 214 9.07 6.61 26.29
C ILE A 214 8.77 7.53 27.47
N ASN A 215 7.78 8.43 27.35
CA ASN A 215 7.34 9.28 28.47
C ASN A 215 6.93 8.45 29.69
N SER A 216 6.13 7.39 29.49
CA SER A 216 5.70 6.52 30.59
C SER A 216 6.87 5.83 31.30
N ARG A 217 7.94 5.50 30.57
CA ARG A 217 9.17 4.92 31.15
C ARG A 217 9.98 5.95 31.93
N ILE A 218 10.05 7.19 31.44
CA ILE A 218 10.68 8.33 32.15
C ILE A 218 9.94 8.57 33.48
N ASP A 219 8.61 8.67 33.44
CA ASP A 219 7.78 8.89 34.63
C ASP A 219 7.94 7.75 35.66
N TYR A 220 8.06 6.51 35.18
CA TYR A 220 8.34 5.36 36.05
C TYR A 220 9.73 5.43 36.69
N ALA A 221 10.77 5.81 35.93
CA ALA A 221 12.12 5.97 36.46
C ALA A 221 12.18 7.10 37.50
N GLU A 222 11.46 8.20 37.29
CA GLU A 222 11.32 9.30 38.25
C GLU A 222 10.62 8.85 39.54
N GLN A 223 9.52 8.11 39.44
CA GLN A 223 8.87 7.57 40.64
C GLN A 223 9.79 6.64 41.44
N GLN A 224 10.60 5.83 40.75
CA GLN A 224 11.58 4.97 41.41
C GLN A 224 12.68 5.77 42.12
N SER A 225 13.16 6.85 41.51
CA SER A 225 14.15 7.72 42.15
C SER A 225 13.57 8.41 43.39
N LEU A 226 12.34 8.93 43.31
CA LEU A 226 11.64 9.55 44.44
C LEU A 226 11.42 8.57 45.60
N ILE A 227 10.95 7.35 45.32
CA ILE A 227 10.75 6.31 46.35
C ILE A 227 12.09 5.94 47.02
N LYS A 228 13.19 5.88 46.26
CA LYS A 228 14.52 5.64 46.83
C LYS A 228 14.97 6.80 47.73
N ILE A 229 14.80 8.04 47.29
CA ILE A 229 15.13 9.23 48.08
C ILE A 229 14.32 9.28 49.38
N GLU A 230 13.01 9.01 49.32
CA GLU A 230 12.14 8.97 50.50
C GLU A 230 12.62 7.92 51.50
N LYS A 231 12.96 6.71 51.04
CA LYS A 231 13.54 5.66 51.90
C LYS A 231 14.86 6.09 52.51
N GLN A 232 15.73 6.77 51.76
CA GLN A 232 17.00 7.27 52.29
C GLN A 232 16.76 8.32 53.38
N ILE A 233 15.83 9.25 53.19
CA ILE A 233 15.46 10.24 54.21
C ILE A 233 14.92 9.55 55.46
N GLU A 234 14.00 8.59 55.31
CA GLU A 234 13.46 7.83 56.44
C GLU A 234 14.57 7.07 57.20
N THR A 235 15.53 6.46 56.50
CA THR A 235 16.67 5.80 57.15
C THR A 235 17.59 6.79 57.88
N ARG A 236 17.76 8.00 57.36
CA ARG A 236 18.55 9.07 58.01
C ARG A 236 17.85 9.61 59.25
N ASP A 237 16.55 9.90 59.17
CA ASP A 237 15.75 10.36 60.31
C ASP A 237 15.74 9.32 61.43
N ASN A 238 15.63 8.03 61.09
CA ASN A 238 15.71 6.93 62.04
C ASN A 238 17.09 6.82 62.70
N LEU A 239 18.18 7.05 61.94
CA LEU A 239 19.54 7.08 62.50
C LEU A 239 19.74 8.26 63.45
N GLU A 240 19.26 9.45 63.11
CA GLU A 240 19.34 10.64 63.97
C GLU A 240 18.58 10.42 65.28
N ALA A 241 17.37 9.86 65.21
CA ALA A 241 16.59 9.52 66.40
C ALA A 241 17.30 8.51 67.32
N LEU A 242 17.93 7.47 66.74
CA LEU A 242 18.70 6.48 67.49
C LEU A 242 19.98 7.08 68.11
N LEU A 243 20.66 7.97 67.39
CA LEU A 243 21.82 8.70 67.92
C LEU A 243 21.44 9.63 69.07
N GLU A 244 20.30 10.34 68.96
CA GLU A 244 19.81 11.21 70.02
C GLU A 244 19.42 10.41 71.29
N GLU A 245 18.83 9.24 71.13
CA GLU A 245 18.51 8.33 72.26
C GLU A 245 19.77 7.78 72.92
N LEU A 246 20.78 7.40 72.13
CA LEU A 246 22.08 6.96 72.65
C LEU A 246 22.84 8.08 73.38
N LEU A 247 22.76 9.32 72.92
CA LEU A 247 23.35 10.47 73.61
C LEU A 247 22.66 10.79 74.95
N LYS A 248 21.39 10.41 75.12
CA LYS A 248 20.65 10.54 76.38
C LYS A 248 20.95 9.43 77.38
N GLN A 249 21.48 8.28 76.93
CA GLN A 249 21.88 7.16 77.79
C GLN A 249 23.39 7.11 78.02
N ASP A 250 23.84 7.48 79.23
CA ASP A 250 25.25 7.49 79.67
C ASP A 250 25.87 6.08 79.91
N LYS A 251 25.37 5.05 79.21
CA LYS A 251 25.88 3.67 79.30
C LYS A 251 26.13 3.10 77.91
N LEU A 252 27.24 3.54 77.32
CA LEU A 252 27.87 2.86 76.19
C LEU A 252 28.51 1.56 76.67
N ASP A 253 27.73 0.49 76.77
CA ASP A 253 28.29 -0.85 76.56
C ASP A 253 27.17 -1.81 76.12
N SER A 254 27.21 -2.17 74.84
CA SER A 254 26.54 -3.35 74.28
C SER A 254 25.00 -3.38 74.34
N SER A 255 24.32 -2.30 73.97
CA SER A 255 22.86 -2.30 73.84
C SER A 255 22.39 -2.81 72.45
N PRO A 256 21.17 -3.38 72.34
CA PRO A 256 20.59 -3.80 71.06
C PRO A 256 20.46 -2.63 70.06
N GLU A 257 20.39 -1.38 70.52
CA GLU A 257 20.32 -0.20 69.66
C GLU A 257 21.60 0.00 68.83
N MET A 258 22.79 -0.39 69.32
CA MET A 258 24.02 -0.33 68.53
C MET A 258 24.02 -1.34 67.35
N GLN A 259 23.36 -2.49 67.50
CA GLN A 259 23.26 -3.46 66.40
C GLN A 259 22.26 -3.00 65.34
N GLU A 260 21.20 -2.30 65.75
CA GLU A 260 20.23 -1.69 64.84
C GLU A 260 20.84 -0.51 64.10
N LEU A 261 21.61 0.34 64.79
CA LEU A 261 22.40 1.40 64.19
C LEU A 261 23.44 0.86 63.20
N ALA A 262 24.16 -0.22 63.54
CA ALA A 262 25.10 -0.85 62.63
C ALA A 262 24.43 -1.44 61.38
N LYS A 263 23.23 -2.02 61.50
CA LYS A 263 22.46 -2.52 60.36
C LYS A 263 21.94 -1.39 59.48
N LEU A 264 21.43 -0.30 60.07
CA LEU A 264 20.99 0.87 59.32
C LEU A 264 22.14 1.57 58.62
N LEU A 265 23.31 1.62 59.28
CA LEU A 265 24.55 2.11 58.68
C LEU A 265 24.98 1.23 57.50
N ASP A 266 24.94 -0.10 57.64
CA ASP A 266 25.28 -1.04 56.56
C ASP A 266 24.33 -0.91 55.35
N THR A 267 23.04 -0.67 55.58
CA THR A 267 22.07 -0.37 54.50
C THR A 267 22.31 0.97 53.81
N LEU A 268 22.89 1.96 54.50
CA LEU A 268 23.29 3.25 53.92
C LEU A 268 24.68 3.21 53.25
N VAL A 269 25.59 2.37 53.74
CA VAL A 269 26.93 2.12 53.16
C VAL A 269 26.84 1.55 51.75
N LEU A 270 25.75 0.85 51.43
CA LEU A 270 25.49 0.39 50.07
C LEU A 270 25.09 1.52 49.10
N SER A 271 24.87 2.75 49.57
CA SER A 271 24.24 3.80 48.78
C SER A 271 25.00 5.14 48.64
N ASP A 272 26.02 5.49 49.43
CA ASP A 272 26.88 6.63 49.04
C ASP A 272 28.22 6.82 49.78
N LYS A 273 29.10 7.55 49.09
CA LYS A 273 30.50 7.91 49.36
C LYS A 273 30.69 8.95 50.49
N ASP A 274 29.63 9.62 50.92
CA ASP A 274 29.64 10.65 51.98
C ASP A 274 30.01 10.11 53.37
N LEU A 275 29.95 8.79 53.54
CA LEU A 275 30.19 8.10 54.81
C LEU A 275 31.68 8.02 55.20
N GLU A 276 32.62 8.15 54.25
CA GLU A 276 34.05 8.23 54.59
C GLU A 276 34.38 9.48 55.40
N MET A 277 33.66 10.58 55.16
CA MET A 277 33.85 11.85 55.86
C MET A 277 33.32 11.79 57.29
N LEU A 278 32.14 11.18 57.48
CA LEU A 278 31.53 11.01 58.81
C LEU A 278 32.25 9.93 59.66
N LEU A 279 32.74 8.85 59.04
CA LEU A 279 33.55 7.84 59.74
C LEU A 279 34.91 8.39 60.17
N GLN A 280 35.51 9.32 59.42
CA GLN A 280 36.73 10.01 59.84
C GLN A 280 36.50 10.89 61.07
N ASP A 281 35.39 11.61 61.11
CA ASP A 281 35.09 12.54 62.21
C ASP A 281 34.77 11.79 63.52
N ILE A 282 34.04 10.66 63.42
CA ILE A 282 33.75 9.79 64.57
C ILE A 282 35.03 9.07 65.05
N LYS A 283 35.90 8.60 64.14
CA LYS A 283 37.21 8.04 64.53
C LYS A 283 38.12 9.08 65.19
N GLY A 284 38.13 10.32 64.70
CA GLY A 284 38.89 11.44 65.27
C GLY A 284 38.46 11.76 66.71
N ASN A 285 37.15 11.79 66.97
CA ASN A 285 36.63 12.09 68.30
C ASN A 285 36.86 10.95 69.31
N SER A 286 36.82 9.69 68.86
CA SER A 286 37.13 8.52 69.70
C SER A 286 38.61 8.45 70.14
N GLN A 287 39.54 9.00 69.34
CA GLN A 287 40.94 9.11 69.71
C GLN A 287 41.21 10.28 70.67
N ALA A 288 40.48 11.38 70.54
CA ALA A 288 40.57 12.52 71.46
C ALA A 288 40.12 12.18 72.89
N GLN A 289 39.11 11.32 73.06
CA GLN A 289 38.66 10.83 74.38
C GLN A 289 39.60 9.79 75.01
N LYS A 290 40.38 9.05 74.23
CA LYS A 290 41.41 8.14 74.79
C LYS A 290 42.64 8.89 75.30
N LEU A 291 42.95 10.06 74.73
CA LEU A 291 44.08 10.90 75.16
C LEU A 291 43.80 11.72 76.44
N THR A 292 42.54 11.87 76.86
CA THR A 292 42.16 12.61 78.07
C THR A 292 42.00 11.76 79.32
N LYS A 293 42.15 10.42 79.23
CA LYS A 293 42.11 9.51 80.39
C LYS A 293 43.48 9.01 80.88
N GLU A 294 44.59 9.44 80.26
CA GLU A 294 45.97 9.10 80.68
C GLU A 294 46.84 10.31 81.08
N GLN A 295 46.24 11.44 81.49
CA GLN A 295 46.94 12.50 82.22
C GLN A 295 46.16 12.87 83.49
#